data_AF-A0A967L572-F1
#
_entry.id   AF-A0A967L572-F1
#
_cell.length_a   1.000
_cell.length_b   1.000
_cell.length_c   1.000
_cell.angle_alpha   90.00
_cell.angle_beta   90.00
_cell.angle_gamma   90.00
#
_symmetry.space_group_name_H-M   'P 1'
#
loop_
_entity.id
_entity.type
_entity.pdbx_description
1 polymer ?
#
loop_
_entity_poly.entity_id
_entity_poly.type
_entity_poly.pdbx_seq_one_letter_code
_entity_poly.pdbx_strand_id
1 'polypeptide(L)'
;MKRSFLALLFSFSLFVAFGAHAQTFVCGQSMVQTGEGTTKEQVLATGGPPSVDEGDRWYYKNQPGQVTVVLVFENGMLEQIQHIQQQ
;
A
#
# COMPACT_ATOMS: atom_id res chain seq x y z
N MET A 1 54.93 -0.84 -28.43
CA MET A 1 54.97 -2.27 -28.01
C MET A 1 53.75 -2.58 -27.15
N LYS A 2 53.00 -3.63 -27.51
CA LYS A 2 52.21 -4.56 -26.69
C LYS A 2 51.07 -4.01 -25.79
N ARG A 3 49.82 -4.25 -26.22
CA ARG A 3 48.85 -5.25 -25.69
C ARG A 3 47.98 -4.64 -24.55
N SER A 4 46.72 -4.31 -24.80
CA SER A 4 45.56 -5.23 -24.87
C SER A 4 45.41 -6.06 -23.59
N PHE A 5 44.21 -6.05 -23.00
CA PHE A 5 43.42 -7.21 -22.55
C PHE A 5 42.43 -6.80 -21.42
N LEU A 6 41.13 -6.98 -21.71
CA LEU A 6 40.04 -7.35 -20.77
C LEU A 6 39.61 -6.28 -19.76
N ALA A 7 38.42 -5.68 -19.81
CA ALA A 7 37.08 -6.25 -20.03
C ALA A 7 36.82 -7.52 -19.20
N LEU A 8 36.77 -7.35 -17.87
CA LEU A 8 36.16 -8.25 -16.88
C LEU A 8 35.74 -7.32 -15.72
N LEU A 9 34.57 -7.35 -15.09
CA LEU A 9 33.40 -8.18 -15.18
C LEU A 9 32.32 -7.47 -14.36
N PHE A 10 31.10 -7.45 -14.90
CA PHE A 10 29.86 -7.77 -14.22
C PHE A 10 29.42 -6.96 -12.99
N SER A 11 28.28 -6.32 -13.18
CA SER A 11 27.09 -6.57 -12.37
C SER A 11 27.31 -6.64 -10.87
N PHE A 12 27.24 -5.48 -10.21
CA PHE A 12 26.63 -5.46 -8.89
C PHE A 12 25.23 -4.87 -9.00
N SER A 13 24.35 -5.78 -9.42
CA SER A 13 22.96 -5.89 -9.03
C SER A 13 22.19 -4.57 -8.96
N LEU A 14 21.51 -4.32 -10.07
CA LEU A 14 20.15 -3.79 -10.10
C LEU A 14 19.31 -4.56 -9.05
N PHE A 15 19.28 -4.09 -7.80
CA PHE A 15 18.31 -4.57 -6.81
C PHE A 15 16.96 -3.97 -7.20
N VAL A 16 16.31 -4.62 -8.16
CA VAL A 16 14.87 -4.54 -8.33
C VAL A 16 14.28 -5.15 -7.06
N ALA A 17 13.88 -4.29 -6.14
CA ALA A 17 12.89 -4.63 -5.14
C ALA A 17 11.82 -3.56 -5.22
N PHE A 18 11.02 -3.59 -6.30
CA PHE A 18 9.64 -3.11 -6.23
C PHE A 18 8.92 -4.05 -5.26
N GLY A 19 9.12 -3.80 -3.96
CA GLY A 19 8.38 -4.48 -2.93
C GLY A 19 6.98 -3.92 -2.98
N ALA A 20 5.99 -4.74 -3.37
CA ALA A 20 4.61 -4.48 -3.03
C ALA A 20 4.56 -4.30 -1.50
N HIS A 21 4.49 -3.06 -1.05
CA HIS A 21 4.48 -2.74 0.37
C HIS A 21 3.10 -3.14 0.90
N ALA A 22 2.98 -4.36 1.42
CA ALA A 22 1.80 -4.79 2.15
C ALA A 22 1.69 -3.92 3.40
N GLN A 23 0.71 -3.03 3.42
CA GLN A 23 0.43 -2.14 4.54
C GLN A 23 -0.70 -2.74 5.37
N THR A 24 -0.65 -2.54 6.68
CA THR A 24 -1.69 -3.04 7.59
C THR A 24 -2.37 -1.86 8.25
N PHE A 25 -3.70 -1.88 8.30
CA PHE A 25 -4.46 -0.92 9.06
C PHE A 25 -5.46 -1.62 9.97
N VAL A 26 -5.85 -0.94 11.05
CA VAL A 26 -6.85 -1.46 11.99
C VAL A 26 -8.19 -0.84 11.66
N CYS A 27 -9.19 -1.68 11.35
CA CYS A 27 -10.59 -1.31 11.20
C CYS A 27 -11.37 -1.87 12.40
N GLY A 28 -11.80 -1.01 13.31
CA GLY A 28 -12.41 -1.44 14.57
C GLY A 28 -11.47 -2.31 15.40
N GLN A 29 -11.78 -3.61 15.52
CA GLN A 29 -10.93 -4.60 16.21
C GLN A 29 -10.15 -5.53 15.26
N SER A 30 -10.30 -5.36 13.93
CA SER A 30 -9.69 -6.23 12.94
C SER A 30 -8.49 -5.57 12.28
N MET A 31 -7.40 -6.34 12.15
CA MET A 31 -6.22 -5.93 11.38
C MET A 31 -6.44 -6.34 9.92
N VAL A 32 -6.49 -5.37 9.03
CA VAL A 32 -6.68 -5.55 7.60
C VAL A 32 -5.32 -5.38 6.93
N GLN A 33 -4.90 -6.40 6.19
CA GLN A 33 -3.64 -6.40 5.47
C GLN A 33 -3.93 -6.17 3.99
N THR A 34 -3.53 -5.00 3.48
CA THR A 34 -3.81 -4.58 2.11
C THR A 34 -2.54 -3.98 1.51
N GLY A 35 -2.17 -4.41 0.31
CA GLY A 35 -1.06 -3.82 -0.44
C GLY A 35 -1.55 -2.91 -1.55
N GLU A 36 -0.63 -2.14 -2.13
CA GLU A 36 -0.86 -1.47 -3.41
C GLU A 36 -1.37 -2.51 -4.44
N GLY A 37 -2.38 -2.13 -5.23
CA GLY A 37 -3.06 -3.01 -6.19
C GLY A 37 -4.22 -3.85 -5.62
N THR A 38 -4.52 -3.78 -4.32
CA THR A 38 -5.68 -4.49 -3.73
C THR A 38 -6.99 -3.88 -4.25
N THR A 39 -7.96 -4.68 -4.71
CA THR A 39 -9.23 -4.13 -5.22
C THR A 39 -10.17 -3.71 -4.08
N LYS A 40 -11.12 -2.81 -4.37
CA LYS A 40 -12.19 -2.42 -3.42
C LYS A 40 -12.92 -3.65 -2.84
N GLU A 41 -13.21 -4.66 -3.66
CA GLU A 41 -13.89 -5.88 -3.20
C GLU A 41 -13.04 -6.69 -2.22
N GLN A 42 -11.73 -6.78 -2.44
CA GLN A 42 -10.82 -7.47 -1.52
C GLN A 42 -10.72 -6.74 -0.18
N VAL A 43 -10.69 -5.40 -0.21
CA VAL A 43 -10.74 -4.57 0.99
C VAL A 43 -12.06 -4.80 1.74
N LEU A 44 -13.20 -4.81 1.05
CA LEU A 44 -14.50 -5.09 1.66
C LEU A 44 -14.57 -6.49 2.29
N ALA A 45 -14.04 -7.50 1.60
CA ALA A 45 -14.04 -8.88 2.08
C ALA A 45 -13.19 -9.06 3.35
N THR A 46 -12.10 -8.30 3.48
CA THR A 46 -11.12 -8.45 4.57
C THR A 46 -11.42 -7.49 5.74
N GLY A 47 -11.69 -6.23 5.44
CA GLY A 47 -11.84 -5.15 6.40
C GLY A 47 -13.27 -4.64 6.60
N GLY A 48 -14.22 -5.12 5.79
CA GLY A 48 -15.59 -4.66 5.81
C GLY A 48 -15.80 -3.30 5.12
N PRO A 49 -17.05 -2.80 5.10
CA PRO A 49 -17.39 -1.53 4.50
C PRO A 49 -16.70 -0.36 5.22
N PRO A 50 -16.33 0.71 4.49
CA PRO A 50 -15.75 1.90 5.09
C PRO A 50 -16.77 2.62 5.97
N SER A 51 -16.28 3.44 6.90
CA SER A 51 -17.14 4.30 7.70
C SER A 51 -17.74 5.45 6.90
N VAL A 52 -17.01 5.92 5.88
CA VAL A 52 -17.47 6.91 4.89
C VAL A 52 -16.90 6.51 3.53
N ASP A 53 -17.75 6.52 2.51
CA ASP A 53 -17.41 6.24 1.12
C ASP A 53 -17.56 7.53 0.30
N GLU A 54 -16.45 8.06 -0.22
CA GLU A 54 -16.41 9.18 -1.18
C GLU A 54 -15.96 8.71 -2.58
N GLY A 55 -16.40 7.51 -2.98
CA GLY A 55 -16.06 6.90 -4.26
C GLY A 55 -14.65 6.33 -4.24
N ASP A 56 -13.66 7.14 -4.57
CA ASP A 56 -12.25 6.74 -4.66
C ASP A 56 -11.47 6.97 -3.36
N ARG A 57 -12.13 7.53 -2.35
CA ARG A 57 -11.56 7.72 -1.02
C ARG A 57 -12.46 7.09 0.02
N TRP A 58 -11.93 6.12 0.75
CA TRP A 58 -12.64 5.44 1.82
C TRP A 58 -12.03 5.76 3.16
N TYR A 59 -12.87 6.13 4.11
CA TYR A 59 -12.45 6.55 5.44
C TYR A 59 -12.83 5.48 6.46
N TYR A 60 -11.85 5.03 7.22
CA TYR A 60 -12.02 4.08 8.31
C TYR A 60 -11.79 4.77 9.64
N LYS A 61 -12.77 4.59 10.54
CA LYS A 61 -12.74 5.12 11.89
C LYS A 61 -12.47 3.98 12.88
N ASN A 62 -11.47 4.13 13.73
CA ASN A 62 -11.24 3.19 14.84
C ASN A 62 -12.12 3.52 16.06
N GLN A 63 -12.55 4.78 16.21
CA GLN A 63 -13.36 5.28 17.31
C GLN A 63 -14.48 6.18 16.78
N PRO A 64 -15.61 6.30 17.51
CA PRO A 64 -16.68 7.23 17.15
C PRO A 64 -16.15 8.66 17.00
N GLY A 65 -16.22 9.20 15.78
CA GLY A 65 -15.78 10.57 15.48
C GLY A 65 -14.31 10.72 15.07
N GLN A 66 -13.49 9.67 15.12
CA GLN A 66 -12.07 9.73 14.76
C GLN A 66 -11.78 8.93 13.49
N VAL A 67 -11.43 9.62 12.41
CA VAL A 67 -10.87 8.96 11.21
C VAL A 67 -9.41 8.63 11.48
N THR A 68 -9.07 7.37 11.27
CA THR A 68 -7.72 6.85 11.56
C THR A 68 -6.97 6.57 10.28
N VAL A 69 -7.68 6.10 9.25
CA VAL A 69 -7.07 5.67 8.00
C VAL A 69 -7.95 6.08 6.82
N VAL A 70 -7.30 6.57 5.77
CA VAL A 70 -7.93 6.87 4.48
C VAL A 70 -7.29 5.97 3.43
N LEU A 71 -8.11 5.19 2.74
CA LEU A 71 -7.72 4.41 1.58
C LEU A 71 -8.03 5.22 0.33
N VAL A 72 -7.06 5.38 -0.54
CA VAL A 72 -7.20 6.07 -1.83
C VAL A 72 -7.08 5.02 -2.93
N PHE A 73 -8.10 4.97 -3.77
CA PHE A 73 -8.19 4.07 -4.89
C PHE A 73 -7.99 4.84 -6.20
N GLU A 74 -7.32 4.21 -7.16
CA GLU A 74 -7.23 4.68 -8.54
C GLU A 74 -7.61 3.51 -9.45
N ASN A 75 -8.49 3.75 -10.42
CA ASN A 75 -9.01 2.70 -11.32
C ASN A 75 -9.59 1.48 -10.57
N GLY A 76 -10.15 1.68 -9.37
CA GLY A 76 -10.71 0.62 -8.52
C GLY A 76 -9.68 -0.19 -7.71
N MET A 77 -8.40 0.14 -7.81
CA MET A 77 -7.31 -0.50 -7.06
C MET A 77 -6.76 0.43 -5.99
N LEU A 78 -6.35 -0.12 -4.87
CA LEU A 78 -5.77 0.61 -3.76
C LEU A 78 -4.38 1.09 -4.16
N GLU A 79 -4.21 2.40 -4.26
CA GLU A 79 -2.90 3.01 -4.57
C GLU A 79 -2.22 3.53 -3.31
N GLN A 80 -3.00 4.02 -2.33
CA GLN A 80 -2.42 4.66 -1.17
C GLN A 80 -3.23 4.42 0.10
N ILE A 81 -2.52 4.24 1.21
CA ILE A 81 -3.09 4.24 2.55
C ILE A 81 -2.49 5.41 3.32
N GLN A 82 -3.35 6.29 3.83
CA GLN A 82 -2.95 7.44 4.62
C GLN A 82 -3.38 7.21 6.06
N HIS A 83 -2.41 7.02 6.96
CA HIS A 83 -2.67 6.96 8.40
C HIS A 83 -2.75 8.39 8.95
N ILE A 84 -3.92 8.77 9.45
CA ILE A 84 -4.09 10.04 10.15
C ILE A 84 -3.60 9.84 11.59
N GLN A 85 -2.35 10.21 11.83
CA GLN A 85 -1.80 10.35 13.18
C GLN A 85 -2.50 11.57 13.82
N GLN A 86 -3.38 11.35 14.80
CA GLN A 86 -3.84 12.46 15.64
C GLN A 86 -2.68 12.86 16.55
N GLN A 87 -2.18 14.09 16.37
CA GLN A 87 -1.28 14.75 17.31
C GLN A 87 -2.00 15.07 18.62
#